data_AF-A0A1V6JJQ2-F1
#
_entry.id   AF-A0A1V6JJQ2-F1
#
_cell.length_a   1.000
_cell.length_b   1.000
_cell.length_c   1.000
_cell.angle_alpha   90.00
_cell.angle_beta   90.00
_cell.angle_gamma   90.00
#
_symmetry.space_group_name_H-M   'P 1'
#
loop_
_entity.id
_entity.type
_entity.pdbx_description
1 polymer ?
#
loop_
_entity_poly.entity_id
_entity_poly.type
_entity_poly.pdbx_seq_one_letter_code
_entity_poly.pdbx_strand_id
1 'polypeptide(L)' 'MKAIRDGRVHIIHTDVIGGPEYFIGTAYFAKWFYPDRFPDLDPRAVHRQYLEEFQRLDYDLDEHGTFVYPA' A
#
# COMPACT_ATOMS: atom_id res chain seq x y z
N MET A 1 -22.50 -6.93 7.19
CA MET A 1 -21.57 -5.79 7.26
C MET A 1 -21.59 -5.01 5.94
N LYS A 2 -21.63 -3.68 5.96
CA LYS A 2 -21.67 -2.83 4.75
C LYS A 2 -20.37 -2.93 3.93
N ALA A 3 -19.21 -2.88 4.57
CA ALA A 3 -17.90 -2.97 3.91
C ALA A 3 -17.75 -4.22 3.01
N ILE A 4 -18.24 -5.38 3.47
CA ILE A 4 -18.25 -6.63 2.69
C ILE A 4 -19.16 -6.51 1.46
N ARG A 5 -20.38 -5.99 1.65
CA ARG A 5 -21.36 -5.84 0.56
C ARG A 5 -20.92 -4.84 -0.51
N ASP A 6 -20.19 -3.80 -0.09
CA ASP A 6 -19.68 -2.75 -0.96
C ASP A 6 -18.33 -3.11 -1.61
N GLY A 7 -17.75 -4.28 -1.33
CA GLY A 7 -16.43 -4.67 -1.84
C GLY A 7 -15.27 -3.84 -1.27
N ARG A 8 -15.45 -3.20 -0.12
CA ARG A 8 -14.47 -2.31 0.55
C ARG A 8 -13.81 -3.00 1.73
N VAL A 9 -13.28 -4.19 1.49
CA VAL A 9 -12.48 -4.94 2.47
C VAL A 9 -11.03 -4.83 2.04
N HIS A 10 -10.21 -4.32 2.96
CA HIS A 10 -8.78 -4.13 2.73
C HIS A 10 -7.98 -4.90 3.78
N ILE A 11 -6.83 -5.42 3.37
CA ILE A 11 -5.84 -6.05 4.24
C ILE A 11 -4.53 -5.30 4.03
N ILE A 12 -3.80 -5.04 5.11
CA ILE A 12 -2.48 -4.42 5.08
C ILE A 12 -1.57 -5.13 6.07
N HIS A 13 -0.35 -5.44 5.64
CA HIS A 13 0.67 -6.00 6.50
C HIS A 13 1.11 -4.96 7.55
N THR A 14 1.30 -5.39 8.79
CA THR A 14 1.62 -4.48 9.90
C THR A 14 2.93 -3.74 9.70
N ASP A 15 3.90 -4.33 9.00
CA ASP A 15 5.19 -3.69 8.74
C ASP A 15 5.01 -2.38 7.96
N VAL A 16 4.08 -2.35 6.98
CA VAL A 16 3.80 -1.18 6.13
C VAL A 16 3.19 0.00 6.89
N ILE A 17 2.76 -0.22 8.15
CA ILE A 17 2.18 0.82 9.01
C ILE A 17 2.90 0.97 10.36
N GLY A 18 3.92 0.16 10.64
CA GLY A 18 4.57 0.09 11.94
C GLY A 18 5.97 0.72 11.99
N GLY A 19 6.69 0.72 10.87
CA GLY A 19 8.08 1.19 10.80
C GLY A 19 8.25 2.60 10.21
N PRO A 20 9.50 2.99 9.91
CA PRO A 20 9.82 4.21 9.15
C PRO A 20 9.04 4.34 7.83
N GLU A 21 8.62 3.21 7.27
CA GLU A 21 7.80 3.06 6.06
C GLU A 21 6.31 3.39 6.24
N TYR A 22 5.84 3.81 7.42
CA TYR A 22 4.41 4.06 7.69
C TYR A 22 3.71 5.00 6.69
N PHE A 23 4.47 5.88 6.03
CA PHE A 23 3.96 6.79 5.01
C PHE A 23 3.43 6.03 3.77
N ILE A 24 3.95 4.83 3.49
CA ILE A 24 3.47 3.93 2.45
C ILE A 24 2.06 3.45 2.81
N GLY A 25 1.87 2.95 4.03
CA GLY A 25 0.55 2.53 4.50
C GLY A 25 -0.46 3.68 4.56
N THR A 26 0.02 4.88 4.91
CA THR A 26 -0.80 6.11 4.85
C THR A 26 -1.26 6.41 3.43
N ALA A 27 -0.40 6.22 2.42
CA ALA A 27 -0.77 6.36 1.01
C ALA A 27 -1.83 5.33 0.59
N TYR A 28 -1.72 4.06 1.03
CA TYR A 28 -2.77 3.06 0.80
C TYR A 28 -4.11 3.45 1.43
N PHE A 29 -4.11 3.95 2.68
CA PHE A 29 -5.32 4.45 3.32
C PHE A 29 -5.93 5.63 2.57
N ALA A 30 -5.12 6.58 2.11
CA ALA A 30 -5.61 7.70 1.31
C ALA A 30 -6.30 7.21 0.02
N LYS A 31 -5.67 6.26 -0.69
CA LYS A 31 -6.21 5.67 -1.91
C LYS A 31 -7.52 4.90 -1.68
N TRP A 32 -7.56 4.06 -0.65
CA TRP A 32 -8.73 3.22 -0.34
C TRP A 32 -9.91 4.02 0.20
N PHE A 33 -9.66 5.01 1.05
CA PHE A 33 -10.73 5.79 1.69
C PHE A 33 -11.27 6.91 0.81
N TYR A 34 -10.44 7.45 -0.08
CA TYR A 34 -10.79 8.59 -0.92
C TYR A 34 -10.30 8.43 -2.38
N PRO A 35 -10.69 7.35 -3.09
CA PRO A 35 -10.20 7.09 -4.44
C PRO A 35 -10.48 8.23 -5.42
N ASP A 36 -11.63 8.90 -5.28
CA ASP A 36 -12.01 10.03 -6.16
C ASP A 36 -11.17 11.29 -5.93
N ARG A 37 -10.57 11.44 -4.73
CA ARG A 37 -9.68 12.57 -4.39
C ARG A 37 -8.23 12.30 -4.75
N PHE A 38 -7.85 11.02 -4.81
CA PHE A 38 -6.49 10.58 -5.10
C PHE A 38 -6.47 9.58 -6.28
N PRO A 39 -7.03 9.94 -7.46
CA PRO A 39 -7.11 9.04 -8.60
C PRO A 39 -5.71 8.64 -9.11
N ASP A 40 -4.75 9.54 -8.99
CA ASP A 40 -3.38 9.37 -9.51
C ASP A 40 -2.38 8.87 -8.46
N LEU A 41 -2.78 8.76 -7.18
CA LEU A 41 -1.89 8.24 -6.14
C LEU A 41 -1.64 6.76 -6.39
N ASP A 42 -0.37 6.40 -6.49
CA ASP A 42 0.13 5.02 -6.59
C ASP A 42 0.99 4.70 -5.36
N PRO A 43 0.38 4.15 -4.29
CA PRO A 43 1.12 3.74 -3.09
C PRO A 43 2.15 2.64 -3.36
N ARG A 44 1.95 1.85 -4.41
CA ARG A 44 2.85 0.75 -4.80
C ARG A 44 4.13 1.29 -5.42
N ALA A 45 4.04 2.33 -6.26
CA ALA A 45 5.22 3.05 -6.77
C ALA A 45 6.03 3.68 -5.63
N VAL A 46 5.37 4.29 -4.64
CA VAL A 46 6.03 4.83 -3.45
C VAL A 46 6.76 3.72 -2.67
N HIS A 47 6.13 2.55 -2.52
CA HIS A 47 6.76 1.41 -1.85
C HIS A 47 7.98 0.91 -2.61
N ARG A 48 7.88 0.78 -3.93
CA ARG A 48 9.00 0.37 -4.78
C ARG A 48 10.18 1.33 -4.64
N GLN A 49 9.93 2.64 -4.73
CA GLN A 49 10.97 3.65 -4.58
C GLN A 49 11.64 3.58 -3.20
N TYR A 50 10.86 3.35 -2.13
CA TYR A 50 11.41 3.19 -0.79
C TYR A 50 12.41 2.03 -0.70
N LEU A 51 12.06 0.86 -1.26
CA LEU A 51 12.92 -0.32 -1.24
C LEU A 51 14.16 -0.16 -2.14
N GLU A 52 13.98 0.32 -3.37
CA GLU A 52 15.05 0.41 -4.37
C GLU A 52 16.00 1.59 -4.12
N GLU A 53 15.47 2.80 -3.95
CA GLU A 53 16.29 4.02 -3.87
C GLU A 53 16.86 4.21 -2.47
N PHE A 54 16.01 4.09 -1.45
CA PHE A 54 16.37 4.46 -0.08
C PHE A 54 16.96 3.28 0.71
N GLN A 55 16.40 2.08 0.57
CA GLN A 55 16.94 0.89 1.23
C GLN A 55 17.96 0.12 0.39
N ARG A 56 18.07 0.40 -0.93
CA ARG A 56 19.00 -0.27 -1.85
C ARG A 56 18.83 -1.79 -1.88
N LEU A 57 17.58 -2.23 -1.80
CA LEU A 57 17.20 -3.64 -1.90
C LEU A 57 16.84 -3.98 -3.34
N ASP A 58 17.34 -5.11 -3.82
CA ASP A 58 16.87 -5.75 -5.05
C ASP A 58 15.65 -6.61 -4.67
N TYR A 59 14.48 -5.96 -4.58
CA TYR A 59 13.25 -6.58 -4.10
C TYR A 59 12.10 -6.34 -5.07
N ASP A 60 11.62 -7.41 -5.69
CA ASP A 60 10.45 -7.36 -6.55
C ASP A 60 9.15 -7.54 -5.74
N LEU A 61 8.34 -6.48 -5.68
CA LEU A 61 7.03 -6.48 -5.01
C LEU A 61 5.98 -7.35 -5.72
N ASP A 62 6.18 -7.73 -6.99
CA ASP A 62 5.31 -8.68 -7.71
C ASP A 62 5.70 -10.14 -7.43
N GLU A 63 6.98 -10.43 -7.20
CA GLU A 63 7.47 -11.80 -6.96
C GLU A 63 7.53 -12.17 -5.48
N HIS A 64 7.75 -11.19 -4.59
CA HIS A 64 8.00 -11.42 -3.19
C HIS A 64 6.91 -10.79 -2.31
N GLY A 65 5.85 -11.56 -2.08
CA GLY A 65 4.88 -11.33 -1.01
C GLY A 65 3.76 -10.32 -1.31
N THR A 66 2.62 -10.52 -0.64
CA THR A 66 1.47 -9.61 -0.70
C THR A 66 1.43 -8.77 0.57
N PHE A 67 1.82 -7.49 0.47
CA PHE A 67 1.79 -6.55 1.59
C PHE A 67 0.42 -5.91 1.81
N VAL A 68 -0.44 -5.92 0.79
CA VAL A 68 -1.76 -5.29 0.81
C VAL A 68 -2.76 -6.08 -0.05
N TYR A 69 -4.04 -5.99 0.26
CA TYR A 69 -5.12 -6.49 -0.59
C TYR A 69 -6.33 -5.56 -0.54
N PRO A 70 -7.03 -5.30 -1.66
CA PRO A 70 -6.52 -5.48 -3.03
C PRO A 70 -5.23 -4.67 -3.26
N ALA A 71 -4.37 -5.19 -4.13
CA ALA A 71 -3.09 -4.58 -4.52
C ALA A 71 -3.29 -3.33 -5.38
#